data_AF-A0A7J9HCE6-F1
#
_entry.id   AF-A0A7J9HCE6-F1
#
_cell.length_a   1.000
_cell.length_b   1.000
_cell.length_c   1.000
_cell.angle_alpha   90.00
_cell.angle_beta   90.00
_cell.angle_gamma   90.00
#
_symmetry.space_group_name_H-M   'P 1'
#
loop_
_entity.id
_entity.type
_entity.pdbx_description
1 polymer ?
#
loop_
_entity_poly.entity_id
_entity_poly.type
_entity_poly.pdbx_seq_one_letter_code
_entity_poly.pdbx_strand_id
1 'polypeptide(L)'
;MSAQQWRNAQESLLSLEKRNVDSVDSIVSGGMEANRIFRDQFSSAVSTALEDVDTANNSCLTSIDHSLQLDRDACGNLNSMISPCCDDLRGLKSGHYDKIVEITENASQCLEDEYMVDKPSCSTPRKRSFNLPSVSSIDELRTPPFDELLKLFWEAKSAKLANGDVKHMLAAYEAAQALKDSRVPLTAIN
;
A
#
# COMPACT_ATOMS: atom_id res chain seq x y z
N MET A 1 -107.53 69.21 10.46
CA MET A 1 -106.04 69.24 10.53
C MET A 1 -105.59 70.65 10.20
N SER A 2 -104.78 71.29 11.05
CA SER A 2 -104.33 72.67 10.82
C SER A 2 -103.11 72.69 9.89
N ALA A 3 -103.02 73.70 9.02
CA ALA A 3 -101.91 73.84 8.04
C ALA A 3 -100.52 73.87 8.70
N GLN A 4 -100.43 74.31 9.96
CA GLN A 4 -99.18 74.35 10.72
C GLN A 4 -98.64 72.95 11.05
N GLN A 5 -99.51 72.00 11.42
CA GLN A 5 -99.08 70.63 11.71
C GLN A 5 -98.53 69.93 10.47
N TRP A 6 -99.13 70.20 9.31
CA TRP A 6 -98.62 69.70 8.03
C TRP A 6 -97.24 70.28 7.70
N ARG A 7 -97.05 71.59 7.88
CA ARG A 7 -95.75 72.25 7.65
C ARG A 7 -94.66 71.67 8.55
N ASN A 8 -94.94 71.51 9.85
CA ASN A 8 -93.98 70.91 10.80
C ASN A 8 -93.64 69.45 10.45
N ALA A 9 -94.62 68.66 10.01
CA ALA A 9 -94.41 67.28 9.57
C ALA A 9 -93.53 67.23 8.31
N GLN A 10 -93.77 68.13 7.35
CA GLN A 10 -92.96 68.25 6.13
C GLN A 10 -91.52 68.66 6.45
N GLU A 11 -91.30 69.64 7.32
CA GLU A 11 -89.95 70.05 7.76
C GLU A 11 -89.22 68.93 8.51
N SER A 12 -89.93 68.17 9.34
CA SER A 12 -89.36 67.01 10.05
C SER A 12 -88.95 65.89 9.09
N LEU A 13 -89.76 65.64 8.06
CA LEU A 13 -89.44 64.65 7.03
C LEU A 13 -88.20 65.06 6.23
N LEU A 14 -88.12 66.32 5.79
CA LEU A 14 -86.94 66.84 5.08
C LEU A 14 -85.68 66.81 5.94
N SER A 15 -85.80 67.14 7.24
CA SER A 15 -84.70 67.02 8.21
C SER A 15 -84.24 65.57 8.37
N LEU A 16 -85.17 64.62 8.42
CA LEU A 16 -84.88 63.20 8.52
C LEU A 16 -84.22 62.67 7.25
N GLU A 17 -84.73 63.03 6.08
CA GLU A 17 -84.14 62.70 4.79
C GLU A 17 -82.69 63.16 4.72
N LYS A 18 -82.43 64.44 5.02
CA LYS A 18 -81.08 64.98 5.03
C LYS A 18 -80.14 64.21 5.96
N ARG A 19 -80.57 63.95 7.20
CA ARG A 19 -79.76 63.20 8.17
C ARG A 19 -79.49 61.76 7.72
N ASN A 20 -80.47 61.12 7.09
CA ASN A 20 -80.30 59.76 6.57
C ASN A 20 -79.32 59.75 5.39
N VAL A 21 -79.42 60.72 4.48
CA VAL A 21 -78.47 60.87 3.37
C VAL A 21 -77.06 61.09 3.92
N ASP A 22 -76.88 62.01 4.88
CA ASP A 22 -75.58 62.28 5.51
C ASP A 22 -75.03 61.04 6.24
N SER A 23 -75.90 60.27 6.92
CA SER A 23 -75.51 59.03 7.60
C SER A 23 -75.10 57.93 6.62
N VAL A 24 -75.84 57.75 5.53
CA VAL A 24 -75.53 56.74 4.51
C VAL A 24 -74.23 57.12 3.78
N ASP A 25 -74.05 58.39 3.43
CA ASP A 25 -72.84 58.88 2.80
C ASP A 25 -71.59 58.64 3.67
N SER A 26 -71.70 58.91 4.98
CA SER A 26 -70.64 58.63 5.94
C SER A 26 -70.28 57.14 6.02
N ILE A 27 -71.29 56.26 6.06
CA ILE A 27 -71.08 54.80 6.07
C ILE A 27 -70.42 54.33 4.77
N VAL A 28 -70.93 54.79 3.62
CA VAL A 28 -70.40 54.41 2.31
C VAL A 28 -68.97 54.90 2.14
N SER A 29 -68.70 56.16 2.49
CA SER A 29 -67.35 56.74 2.43
C SER A 29 -66.37 56.03 3.37
N GLY A 30 -66.79 55.73 4.60
CA GLY A 30 -65.97 54.96 5.55
C GLY A 30 -65.69 53.53 5.05
N GLY A 31 -66.69 52.87 4.48
CA GLY A 31 -66.54 51.54 3.87
C GLY A 31 -65.62 51.55 2.65
N MET A 32 -65.70 52.57 1.80
CA MET A 32 -64.81 52.74 0.65
C MET A 32 -63.36 52.94 1.09
N GLU A 33 -63.11 53.77 2.10
CA GLU A 33 -61.75 54.00 2.59
C GLU A 33 -61.17 52.74 3.26
N ALA A 34 -61.96 52.03 4.06
CA ALA A 34 -61.53 50.75 4.64
C ALA A 34 -61.19 49.72 3.55
N ASN A 35 -62.03 49.59 2.53
CA ASN A 35 -61.76 48.70 1.39
C ASN A 35 -60.50 49.10 0.61
N ARG A 36 -60.25 50.41 0.45
CA ARG A 36 -59.04 50.92 -0.18
C ARG A 36 -57.79 50.50 0.60
N ILE A 37 -57.80 50.75 1.92
CA ILE A 37 -56.70 50.38 2.82
C ILE A 37 -56.45 48.87 2.76
N PHE A 38 -57.50 48.05 2.85
CA PHE A 38 -57.36 46.59 2.79
C PHE A 38 -56.79 46.12 1.46
N ARG A 39 -57.24 46.69 0.34
CA ARG A 39 -56.72 46.32 -0.98
C ARG A 39 -55.23 46.67 -1.09
N ASP A 40 -54.83 47.85 -0.62
CA ASP A 40 -53.44 48.30 -0.72
C ASP A 40 -52.53 47.46 0.21
N GLN A 41 -52.99 47.14 1.42
CA GLN A 41 -52.28 46.22 2.33
C GLN A 41 -52.18 44.80 1.76
N PHE A 42 -53.27 44.27 1.21
CA PHE A 42 -53.29 42.95 0.61
C PHE A 42 -52.35 42.88 -0.60
N SER A 43 -52.38 43.88 -1.48
CA SER A 43 -51.47 43.95 -2.62
C SER A 43 -50.01 44.01 -2.17
N SER A 44 -49.70 44.81 -1.14
CA SER A 44 -48.36 44.90 -0.56
C SER A 44 -47.91 43.56 0.02
N ALA A 45 -48.76 42.91 0.83
CA ALA A 45 -48.46 41.62 1.44
C ALA A 45 -48.25 40.51 0.40
N VAL A 46 -49.04 40.50 -0.68
CA VAL A 46 -48.88 39.56 -1.79
C VAL A 46 -47.56 39.83 -2.53
N SER A 47 -47.22 41.08 -2.81
CA SER A 47 -45.93 41.42 -3.44
C SER A 47 -44.74 40.99 -2.59
N THR A 48 -44.75 41.28 -1.28
CA THR A 48 -43.67 40.83 -0.38
C THR A 48 -43.59 39.30 -0.31
N ALA A 49 -44.72 38.60 -0.20
CA ALA A 49 -44.73 37.15 -0.16
C ALA A 49 -44.17 36.52 -1.45
N LEU A 50 -44.43 37.13 -2.61
CA LEU A 50 -43.87 36.69 -3.88
C LEU A 50 -42.35 36.89 -3.93
N GLU A 51 -41.86 38.07 -3.50
CA GLU A 51 -40.42 38.35 -3.43
C GLU A 51 -39.68 37.40 -2.47
N ASP A 52 -40.28 37.09 -1.33
CA ASP A 52 -39.73 36.14 -0.35
C ASP A 52 -39.64 34.72 -0.94
N VAL A 53 -40.70 34.27 -1.63
CA VAL A 53 -40.72 32.97 -2.30
C VAL A 53 -39.67 32.89 -3.40
N ASP A 54 -39.55 33.92 -4.22
CA ASP A 54 -38.53 33.97 -5.29
C ASP A 54 -37.12 33.94 -4.71
N THR A 55 -36.87 34.68 -3.62
CA THR A 55 -35.59 34.67 -2.92
C THR A 55 -35.27 33.29 -2.36
N ALA A 56 -36.23 32.65 -1.69
CA ALA A 56 -36.07 31.31 -1.14
C ALA A 56 -35.84 30.27 -2.24
N ASN A 57 -36.56 30.37 -3.35
CA ASN A 57 -36.42 29.48 -4.50
C ASN A 57 -35.03 29.60 -5.15
N ASN A 58 -34.55 30.83 -5.37
CA ASN A 58 -33.21 31.06 -5.93
C ASN A 58 -32.09 30.55 -5.01
N SER A 59 -32.26 30.72 -3.69
CA SER A 59 -31.35 30.18 -2.69
C SER A 59 -31.33 28.63 -2.70
N CYS A 60 -32.51 28.02 -2.82
CA CYS A 60 -32.65 26.56 -2.93
C CYS A 60 -31.97 26.03 -4.20
N LEU A 61 -32.22 26.64 -5.36
CA LEU A 61 -31.58 26.28 -6.63
C LEU A 61 -30.05 26.36 -6.54
N THR A 62 -29.53 27.46 -5.98
CA THR A 62 -28.08 27.63 -5.79
C THR A 62 -27.50 26.55 -4.88
N SER A 63 -28.23 26.19 -3.81
CA SER A 63 -27.81 25.13 -2.88
C SER A 63 -27.80 23.74 -3.54
N ILE A 64 -28.80 23.45 -4.38
CA ILE A 64 -28.87 22.20 -5.16
C ILE A 64 -27.71 22.13 -6.15
N ASP A 65 -27.46 23.19 -6.92
CA ASP A 65 -26.36 23.24 -7.87
C ASP A 65 -24.99 23.05 -7.20
N HIS A 66 -24.79 23.70 -6.05
CA HIS A 66 -23.57 23.51 -5.27
C HIS A 66 -23.41 22.06 -4.78
N SER A 67 -24.48 21.45 -4.27
CA SER A 67 -24.45 20.04 -3.84
C SER A 67 -24.12 19.10 -5.00
N LEU A 68 -24.73 19.32 -6.18
CA LEU A 68 -24.45 18.54 -7.38
C LEU A 68 -23.00 18.69 -7.86
N GLN A 69 -22.43 19.89 -7.72
CA GLN A 69 -21.03 20.13 -8.06
C GLN A 69 -20.10 19.35 -7.11
N LEU A 70 -20.38 19.38 -5.80
CA LEU A 70 -19.61 18.60 -4.82
C LEU A 70 -19.67 17.09 -5.11
N ASP A 71 -20.84 16.57 -5.46
CA ASP A 71 -20.99 15.15 -5.82
C ASP A 71 -20.18 14.79 -7.07
N ARG A 72 -20.21 15.65 -8.10
CA ARG A 72 -19.40 15.46 -9.32
C ARG A 72 -17.91 15.47 -9.02
N ASP A 73 -17.45 16.40 -8.19
CA ASP A 73 -16.04 16.51 -7.81
C ASP A 73 -15.60 15.28 -6.99
N ALA A 74 -16.43 14.83 -6.05
CA ALA A 74 -16.18 13.61 -5.28
C ALA A 74 -16.12 12.36 -6.18
N CYS A 75 -17.06 12.20 -7.11
CA CYS A 75 -17.03 11.12 -8.10
C CYS A 75 -15.79 11.20 -9.00
N GLY A 76 -15.40 12.40 -9.45
CA GLY A 76 -14.18 12.62 -10.22
C GLY A 76 -12.93 12.19 -9.47
N ASN A 77 -12.81 12.60 -8.21
CA ASN A 77 -11.71 12.23 -7.32
C ASN A 77 -11.64 10.72 -7.12
N LEU A 78 -12.76 10.06 -6.79
CA LEU A 78 -12.80 8.61 -6.63
C LEU A 78 -12.39 7.88 -7.92
N ASN A 79 -12.89 8.32 -9.07
CA ASN A 79 -12.52 7.72 -10.35
C ASN A 79 -11.02 7.89 -10.68
N SER A 80 -10.45 9.06 -10.35
CA SER A 80 -9.01 9.30 -10.52
C SER A 80 -8.13 8.40 -9.65
N MET A 81 -8.64 7.92 -8.51
CA MET A 81 -7.94 6.99 -7.63
C MET A 81 -8.18 5.52 -8.02
N ILE A 82 -9.42 5.17 -8.38
CA ILE A 82 -9.81 3.81 -8.71
C ILE A 82 -9.21 3.37 -10.05
N SER A 83 -9.21 4.22 -11.08
CA SER A 83 -8.75 3.82 -12.41
C SER A 83 -7.27 3.37 -12.41
N PRO A 84 -6.31 4.14 -11.87
CA PRO A 84 -4.91 3.70 -11.81
C PRO A 84 -4.73 2.44 -10.96
N CYS A 85 -5.44 2.33 -9.83
CA CYS A 85 -5.38 1.14 -8.98
C CYS A 85 -5.83 -0.12 -9.74
N CYS A 86 -6.91 -0.03 -10.53
CA CYS A 86 -7.35 -1.13 -11.37
C CYS A 86 -6.32 -1.49 -12.45
N ASP A 87 -5.64 -0.50 -13.02
CA ASP A 87 -4.60 -0.72 -14.03
C ASP A 87 -3.34 -1.35 -13.41
N ASP A 88 -2.93 -0.89 -12.22
CA ASP A 88 -1.83 -1.47 -11.45
C ASP A 88 -2.12 -2.94 -11.09
N LEU A 89 -3.35 -3.24 -10.63
CA LEU A 89 -3.78 -4.61 -10.34
C LEU A 89 -3.77 -5.49 -11.58
N ARG A 90 -4.15 -4.94 -12.74
CA ARG A 90 -4.10 -5.65 -14.02
C ARG A 90 -2.65 -5.96 -14.40
N GLY A 91 -1.76 -4.97 -14.28
CA GLY A 91 -0.34 -5.10 -14.56
C GLY A 91 0.34 -6.12 -13.63
N LEU A 92 0.02 -6.09 -12.33
CA LEU A 92 0.50 -7.05 -11.35
C LEU A 92 0.06 -8.47 -11.71
N LYS A 93 -1.22 -8.64 -12.07
CA LYS A 93 -1.77 -9.96 -12.45
C LYS A 93 -1.08 -10.52 -13.69
N SER A 94 -0.87 -9.70 -14.73
CA SER A 94 -0.16 -10.15 -15.94
C SER A 94 1.30 -10.47 -15.64
N GLY A 95 2.01 -9.60 -14.93
CA GLY A 95 3.42 -9.82 -14.60
C GLY A 95 3.64 -11.06 -13.72
N HIS A 96 2.73 -11.31 -12.77
CA HIS A 96 2.76 -12.52 -11.96
C HIS A 96 2.52 -13.79 -12.79
N TYR A 97 1.57 -13.76 -13.73
CA TYR A 97 1.31 -14.86 -14.64
C TYR A 97 2.55 -15.16 -15.51
N ASP A 98 3.15 -14.13 -16.11
CA ASP A 98 4.34 -14.26 -16.95
C ASP A 98 5.50 -14.88 -16.15
N LYS A 99 5.69 -14.46 -14.89
CA LYS A 99 6.71 -15.04 -14.01
C LYS A 99 6.44 -16.48 -13.62
N ILE A 100 5.18 -16.87 -13.40
CA ILE A 100 4.84 -18.28 -13.18
C ILE A 100 5.22 -19.12 -14.40
N VAL A 101 4.88 -18.65 -15.60
CA VAL A 101 5.21 -19.35 -16.84
C VAL A 101 6.73 -19.50 -16.98
N GLU A 102 7.49 -18.41 -16.80
CA GLU A 102 8.95 -18.40 -16.85
C GLU A 102 9.58 -19.38 -15.84
N ILE A 103 9.12 -19.37 -14.58
CA ILE A 103 9.61 -20.29 -13.55
C ILE A 103 9.30 -21.73 -13.91
N THR A 104 8.09 -21.99 -14.41
CA THR A 104 7.65 -23.35 -14.76
C THR A 104 8.46 -23.89 -15.93
N GLU A 105 8.64 -23.08 -16.97
CA GLU A 105 9.43 -23.44 -18.16
C GLU A 105 10.90 -23.69 -17.80
N ASN A 106 11.50 -22.80 -16.99
CA ASN A 106 12.87 -22.97 -16.52
C ASN A 106 13.03 -24.21 -15.61
N ALA A 107 12.04 -24.49 -14.75
CA ALA A 107 12.06 -25.70 -13.92
C ALA A 107 11.96 -26.97 -14.78
N SER A 108 11.10 -27.00 -15.80
CA SER A 108 11.02 -28.12 -16.74
C SER A 108 12.34 -28.30 -17.49
N GLN A 109 12.93 -27.25 -18.05
CA GLN A 109 14.22 -27.34 -18.73
C GLN A 109 15.32 -27.90 -17.80
N CYS A 110 15.47 -27.36 -16.60
CA CYS A 110 16.51 -27.81 -15.68
C CYS A 110 16.30 -29.25 -15.21
N LEU A 111 15.06 -29.64 -14.89
CA LEU A 111 14.76 -30.94 -14.27
C LEU A 111 14.56 -32.07 -15.29
N GLU A 112 14.02 -31.78 -16.47
CA GLU A 112 13.72 -32.79 -17.49
C GLU A 112 14.85 -32.92 -18.52
N ASP A 113 15.42 -31.80 -18.98
CA ASP A 113 16.40 -31.80 -20.08
C ASP A 113 17.86 -31.78 -19.57
N GLU A 114 18.18 -30.94 -18.59
CA GLU A 114 19.56 -30.72 -18.14
C GLU A 114 20.03 -31.67 -17.03
N TYR A 115 19.11 -32.15 -16.18
CA TYR A 115 19.45 -33.03 -15.06
C TYR A 115 19.81 -34.46 -15.53
N MET A 116 21.11 -34.67 -15.72
CA MET A 116 21.67 -35.91 -16.26
C MET A 116 22.29 -36.86 -15.23
N VAL A 117 22.27 -36.50 -13.94
CA VAL A 117 22.95 -37.23 -12.86
C VAL A 117 22.39 -38.64 -12.69
N ASP A 118 21.07 -38.77 -12.73
CA ASP A 118 20.37 -40.04 -12.55
C ASP A 118 20.11 -40.78 -13.86
N LYS A 119 20.78 -40.39 -14.96
CA LYS A 119 20.62 -41.08 -16.23
C LYS A 119 20.97 -42.57 -16.01
N PRO A 120 20.03 -43.50 -16.23
CA PRO A 120 20.29 -44.91 -16.03
C PRO A 120 21.44 -45.33 -16.95
N SER A 121 22.61 -45.60 -16.38
CA SER A 121 23.77 -46.04 -17.14
C SER A 121 23.64 -47.49 -17.64
N CYS A 122 22.53 -48.16 -17.27
CA CYS A 122 22.25 -49.59 -17.48
C CYS A 122 23.45 -50.50 -17.15
N SER A 123 24.36 -50.02 -16.30
CA SER A 123 25.60 -50.70 -15.95
C SER A 123 25.68 -50.81 -14.44
N THR A 124 25.64 -52.04 -13.96
CA THR A 124 25.89 -52.34 -12.55
C THR A 124 27.27 -51.82 -12.17
N PRO A 125 27.40 -50.98 -11.13
CA PRO A 125 28.71 -50.51 -10.66
C PRO A 125 29.61 -51.71 -10.36
N ARG A 126 30.69 -51.87 -11.14
CA ARG A 126 31.64 -52.96 -10.94
C ARG A 126 32.63 -52.57 -9.85
N LYS A 127 32.87 -53.49 -8.92
CA LYS A 127 33.91 -53.35 -7.89
C LYS A 127 35.25 -53.09 -8.58
N ARG A 128 35.84 -51.92 -8.35
CA ARG A 128 37.20 -51.61 -8.84
C ARG A 128 38.17 -52.55 -8.15
N SER A 129 39.10 -53.13 -8.92
CA SER A 129 40.25 -53.83 -8.36
C SER A 129 41.19 -52.78 -7.75
N PHE A 130 41.34 -52.80 -6.44
CA PHE A 130 42.34 -52.00 -5.75
C PHE A 130 43.52 -52.92 -5.42
N ASN A 131 44.74 -52.50 -5.76
CA ASN A 131 45.94 -53.15 -5.29
C ASN A 131 46.12 -52.77 -3.81
N LEU A 132 45.51 -53.54 -2.92
CA LEU A 132 45.76 -53.43 -1.49
C LEU A 132 47.22 -53.86 -1.24
N PRO A 133 48.05 -53.01 -0.58
CA PRO A 133 49.39 -53.43 -0.17
C PRO A 133 49.28 -54.69 0.70
N SER A 134 50.21 -55.63 0.51
CA SER A 134 50.27 -56.81 1.36
C SER A 134 50.61 -56.42 2.79
N VAL A 135 50.15 -57.21 3.77
CA VAL A 135 50.49 -57.02 5.19
C VAL A 135 52.01 -56.96 5.38
N SER A 136 52.76 -57.77 4.64
CA SER A 136 54.23 -57.75 4.63
C SER A 136 54.80 -56.41 4.18
N SER A 137 54.26 -55.80 3.11
CA SER A 137 54.70 -54.48 2.65
C SER A 137 54.38 -53.38 3.65
N ILE A 138 53.31 -53.52 4.42
CA ILE A 138 52.96 -52.59 5.51
C ILE A 138 53.90 -52.78 6.70
N ASP A 139 54.22 -54.02 7.06
CA ASP A 139 55.14 -54.33 8.17
C ASP A 139 56.59 -53.94 7.88
N GLU A 140 57.04 -53.99 6.61
CA GLU A 140 58.36 -53.48 6.21
C GLU A 140 58.52 -51.97 6.42
N LEU A 141 57.43 -51.21 6.35
CA LEU A 141 57.43 -49.76 6.63
C LEU A 141 57.35 -49.47 8.13
N ARG A 142 57.13 -50.48 8.97
CA ARG A 142 57.06 -50.31 10.42
C ARG A 142 58.45 -49.99 10.94
N THR A 143 58.51 -48.99 11.81
CA THR A 143 59.75 -48.64 12.50
C THR A 143 60.28 -49.87 13.26
N PRO A 144 61.55 -50.29 13.04
CA PRO A 144 62.17 -51.38 13.78
C PRO A 144 62.12 -51.13 15.30
N PRO A 145 62.15 -52.18 16.13
CA PRO A 145 62.15 -52.03 17.57
C PRO A 145 63.35 -51.19 18.06
N PHE A 146 63.15 -50.46 19.15
CA PHE A 146 64.12 -49.50 19.66
C PHE A 146 65.51 -50.11 19.92
N ASP A 147 65.57 -51.37 20.35
CA ASP A 147 66.82 -52.08 20.60
C ASP A 147 67.64 -52.31 19.32
N GLU A 148 66.98 -52.60 18.19
CA GLU A 148 67.62 -52.71 16.87
C GLU A 148 68.07 -51.35 16.35
N LEU A 149 67.26 -50.30 16.57
CA LEU A 149 67.65 -48.92 16.24
C LEU A 149 68.87 -48.46 17.05
N LEU A 150 68.93 -48.79 18.34
CA LEU A 150 70.08 -48.52 19.20
C LEU A 150 71.32 -49.26 18.70
N LYS A 151 71.18 -50.54 18.37
CA LYS A 151 72.28 -51.34 17.82
C LYS A 151 72.79 -50.73 16.51
N LEU A 152 71.91 -50.39 15.56
CA LEU A 152 72.29 -49.73 14.30
C LEU A 152 72.95 -48.37 14.54
N PHE A 153 72.49 -47.59 15.51
CA PHE A 153 73.12 -46.31 15.87
C PHE A 153 74.53 -46.51 16.43
N TRP A 154 74.74 -47.48 17.32
CA TRP A 154 76.05 -47.78 17.88
C TRP A 154 76.99 -48.42 16.85
N GLU A 155 76.49 -49.30 15.97
CA GLU A 155 77.25 -49.88 14.85
C GLU A 155 77.63 -48.82 13.81
N ALA A 156 76.72 -47.92 13.45
CA ALA A 156 77.02 -46.78 12.57
C ALA A 156 78.01 -45.79 13.22
N LYS A 157 77.94 -45.59 14.54
CA LYS A 157 78.88 -44.77 15.30
C LYS A 157 80.27 -45.42 15.40
N SER A 158 80.32 -46.74 15.55
CA SER A 158 81.57 -47.52 15.54
C SER A 158 82.22 -47.53 14.14
N ALA A 159 81.42 -47.67 13.08
CA ALA A 159 81.88 -47.55 11.69
C ALA A 159 82.38 -46.13 11.34
N LYS A 160 81.78 -45.08 11.93
CA LYS A 160 82.23 -43.68 11.75
C LYS A 160 83.42 -43.26 12.62
N LEU A 161 83.77 -43.97 13.69
CA LEU A 161 85.04 -43.74 14.39
C LEU A 161 86.25 -44.33 13.64
N ALA A 162 86.03 -45.22 12.65
CA ALA A 162 87.07 -45.74 11.77
C ALA A 162 87.38 -44.83 10.56
N ASN A 163 86.51 -43.87 10.23
CA ASN A 163 86.73 -42.85 9.19
C ASN A 163 86.33 -41.48 9.74
N GLY A 164 87.32 -40.71 10.22
CA GLY A 164 87.11 -39.45 10.91
C GLY A 164 86.43 -38.39 10.04
N ASP A 165 85.14 -38.13 10.26
CA ASP A 165 84.48 -36.89 9.84
C ASP A 165 83.22 -36.61 10.71
N VAL A 166 83.32 -35.60 11.60
CA VAL A 166 82.31 -35.28 12.66
C VAL A 166 81.56 -33.97 12.36
N LYS A 167 81.50 -33.50 11.10
CA LYS A 167 80.92 -32.17 10.81
C LYS A 167 79.45 -32.10 10.37
N HIS A 168 78.76 -33.22 10.12
CA HIS A 168 77.46 -33.18 9.44
C HIS A 168 76.18 -33.27 10.30
N MET A 169 76.27 -33.31 11.64
CA MET A 169 75.06 -33.42 12.50
C MET A 169 74.44 -32.09 12.94
N LEU A 170 75.16 -30.95 12.85
CA LEU A 170 74.64 -29.65 13.32
C LEU A 170 73.67 -29.00 12.31
N ALA A 171 73.94 -29.16 11.01
CA ALA A 171 73.21 -28.46 9.94
C ALA A 171 71.76 -28.97 9.73
N ALA A 172 71.48 -30.22 10.06
CA ALA A 172 70.15 -30.81 9.87
C ALA A 172 69.13 -30.35 10.95
N TYR A 173 69.61 -29.93 12.12
CA TYR A 173 68.75 -29.46 13.22
C TYR A 173 68.28 -28.01 13.00
N GLU A 174 69.12 -27.15 12.41
CA GLU A 174 68.76 -25.76 12.11
C GLU A 174 67.78 -25.62 10.94
N ALA A 175 67.87 -26.50 9.93
CA ALA A 175 66.98 -26.45 8.77
C ALA A 175 65.52 -26.83 9.08
N ALA A 176 65.29 -27.66 10.10
CA ALA A 176 63.94 -28.08 10.52
C ALA A 176 63.19 -27.00 11.34
N GLN A 177 63.93 -26.08 11.98
CA GLN A 177 63.36 -25.01 12.80
C GLN A 177 62.78 -23.85 11.95
N ALA A 178 63.29 -23.66 10.74
CA ALA A 178 62.94 -22.52 9.86
C ALA A 178 61.59 -22.68 9.13
N LEU A 179 60.98 -23.87 9.11
CA LEU A 179 59.77 -24.15 8.31
C LEU A 179 58.44 -24.02 9.10
N LYS A 180 58.46 -23.57 10.35
CA LYS A 180 57.27 -23.65 11.23
C LYS A 180 56.38 -22.40 11.33
N ASP A 181 56.76 -21.26 10.75
CA ASP A 181 56.08 -19.99 11.07
C ASP A 181 55.52 -19.23 9.85
N SER A 182 54.65 -19.88 9.08
CA SER A 182 53.81 -19.19 8.09
C SER A 182 52.34 -19.61 8.23
N ARG A 183 51.64 -18.98 9.16
CA ARG A 183 50.17 -18.93 9.18
C ARG A 183 49.74 -17.52 9.55
N VAL A 184 49.15 -16.80 8.60
CA VAL A 184 48.50 -15.50 8.85
C VAL A 184 47.02 -15.74 9.15
N PRO A 185 46.40 -15.08 10.15
CA PRO A 185 44.99 -15.28 10.46
C PRO A 185 44.08 -14.61 9.41
N LEU A 186 42.96 -15.26 9.08
CA LEU A 186 41.90 -14.70 8.24
C LEU A 186 41.03 -13.74 9.08
N THR A 187 40.97 -12.47 8.71
CA THR A 187 40.02 -11.51 9.27
C THR A 187 38.71 -11.53 8.48
N ALA A 188 37.57 -11.58 9.18
CA ALA A 188 36.24 -11.47 8.61
C ALA A 188 35.95 -10.01 8.24
N ILE A 189 35.45 -9.78 7.02
CA ILE A 189 34.97 -8.49 6.53
C ILE A 189 33.49 -8.38 6.93
N ASN A 190 33.13 -7.36 7.71
CA ASN A 190 31.76 -6.91 7.91
C ASN A 190 31.48 -5.73 6.98
#